data_AF-E4UXS3-F1
#
_entry.id   AF-E4UXS3-F1
#
_cell.length_a   1.000
_cell.length_b   1.000
_cell.length_c   1.000
_cell.angle_alpha   90.00
_cell.angle_beta   90.00
_cell.angle_gamma   90.00
#
_symmetry.space_group_name_H-M   'P 1'
#
loop_
_entity.id
_entity.type
_entity.pdbx_description
1 polymer ?
#
loop_
_entity_poly.entity_id
_entity_poly.type
_entity_poly.pdbx_seq_one_letter_code
_entity_poly.pdbx_strand_id
1 'polypeptide(L)'
;MRYSFYLGAALAASVTTVSAEAGCTNDGGNWYCEAVDLIKYAGFKTSGTYDEVSSMDAGSMTCGTQSKSYDSAFGPLGEELSMHFRGPLNLHNVAVYNLGSETSKRDLKPSIHERRHGHSHQRFHEKRAVGDKVVATINGQVVSWTNEYGGGAPAAPTPAPGSNDPHVKSTGGDSYDKPKSPSKGSSKAPTIPAGKWGRVAYYSSESGESNGLTFLNNEGAWAKGVTQAFGCALSLAADNLFGIASTPSTPKESSVPDGKEIIIMTDKQCDGDSCGFTRPGATAYHGFGGQDKIFLVKLDMPYTGKRSDSIYNPVDMPAFWLLNAKIPLVSQYPPNPKCTCWPNCGEFDVLEVLAPGDRRCKSTYHTEQPHSGGSSYYFDRPTEPTTVAVVFNSGDKTLYVKVLKDMKDFPETLDPEEVKKICSDVPKTNVFALAS
;
A
#
# COMPACT_ATOMS: atom_id res chain seq x y z
N MET A 1 31.71 11.97 -0.92
CA MET A 1 31.64 10.89 -1.93
C MET A 1 30.22 10.87 -2.48
N ARG A 2 30.04 11.23 -3.76
CA ARG A 2 28.75 11.09 -4.44
C ARG A 2 28.64 9.62 -4.85
N TYR A 3 28.05 8.80 -3.99
CA TYR A 3 27.68 7.44 -4.37
C TYR A 3 26.47 7.56 -5.31
N SER A 4 26.70 7.41 -6.61
CA SER A 4 25.65 7.13 -7.57
C SER A 4 25.05 5.78 -7.20
N PHE A 5 24.01 5.79 -6.38
CA PHE A 5 23.18 4.61 -6.16
C PHE A 5 22.47 4.33 -7.48
N TYR A 6 22.96 3.33 -8.21
CA TYR A 6 22.23 2.70 -9.30
C TYR A 6 20.96 2.11 -8.68
N LEU A 7 19.84 2.81 -8.83
CA LEU A 7 18.51 2.32 -8.47
C LEU A 7 18.20 1.17 -9.44
N GLY A 8 18.55 -0.04 -9.02
CA GLY A 8 18.14 -1.25 -9.72
C GLY A 8 16.65 -1.45 -9.47
N ALA A 9 15.81 -1.02 -10.40
CA ALA A 9 14.51 -1.64 -10.55
C ALA A 9 14.78 -3.13 -10.77
N ALA A 10 14.32 -3.98 -9.85
CA ALA A 10 14.15 -5.40 -10.16
C ALA A 10 13.04 -5.44 -11.23
N LEU A 11 13.44 -5.32 -12.49
CA LEU A 11 12.58 -5.64 -13.62
C LEU A 11 12.43 -7.14 -13.58
N ALA A 12 11.19 -7.58 -13.37
CA ALA A 12 10.86 -8.97 -13.35
C ALA A 12 11.22 -9.55 -14.72
N ALA A 13 12.15 -10.51 -14.74
CA ALA A 13 12.34 -11.32 -15.92
C ALA A 13 11.07 -12.17 -16.06
N SER A 14 10.17 -11.75 -16.95
CA SER A 14 8.96 -12.50 -17.29
C SER A 14 9.38 -13.85 -17.85
N VAL A 15 9.25 -14.91 -17.05
CA VAL A 15 9.32 -16.28 -17.55
C VAL A 15 8.00 -16.50 -18.29
N THR A 16 7.95 -16.15 -19.56
CA THR A 16 6.79 -16.43 -20.42
C THR A 16 6.72 -17.93 -20.66
N THR A 17 5.96 -18.63 -19.83
CA THR A 17 5.67 -20.06 -20.01
C THR A 17 4.52 -20.27 -21.01
N VAL A 18 4.59 -19.72 -22.22
CA VAL A 18 3.73 -20.17 -23.34
C VAL A 18 4.49 -20.16 -24.67
N SER A 19 4.34 -21.29 -25.36
CA SER A 19 4.85 -21.72 -26.66
C SER A 19 4.76 -20.67 -27.76
N ALA A 20 5.62 -20.82 -28.77
CA ALA A 20 5.51 -20.15 -30.06
C ALA A 20 4.14 -20.45 -30.72
N GLU A 21 3.13 -19.66 -30.39
CA GLU A 21 1.87 -19.62 -31.14
C GLU A 21 2.14 -18.99 -32.52
N ALA A 22 1.51 -19.53 -33.56
CA ALA A 22 1.65 -18.99 -34.90
C ALA A 22 1.17 -17.52 -34.93
N GLY A 23 2.05 -16.61 -35.33
CA GLY A 23 1.76 -15.17 -35.39
C GLY A 23 2.38 -14.32 -34.28
N CYS A 24 3.01 -14.92 -33.26
CA CYS A 24 3.72 -14.16 -32.22
C CYS A 24 5.19 -13.89 -32.61
N THR A 25 5.70 -12.72 -32.24
CA THR A 25 7.11 -12.34 -32.43
C THR A 25 7.87 -12.40 -31.11
N ASN A 26 9.13 -12.83 -31.17
CA ASN A 26 10.05 -12.75 -30.04
C ASN A 26 10.92 -11.50 -30.20
N ASP A 27 10.74 -10.54 -29.30
CA ASP A 27 11.52 -9.31 -29.26
C ASP A 27 12.24 -9.23 -27.91
N GLY A 28 13.57 -9.41 -27.93
CA GLY A 28 14.40 -9.30 -26.73
C GLY A 28 14.12 -10.37 -25.66
N GLY A 29 13.67 -11.57 -26.05
CA GLY A 29 13.33 -12.65 -25.13
C GLY A 29 11.87 -12.66 -24.68
N ASN A 30 11.09 -11.65 -25.06
CA ASN A 30 9.68 -11.55 -24.75
C ASN A 30 8.81 -11.87 -25.97
N TRP A 31 7.77 -12.66 -25.77
CA TRP A 31 6.83 -13.01 -26.83
C TRP A 31 5.65 -12.02 -26.87
N TYR A 32 5.36 -11.52 -28.06
CA TYR A 32 4.27 -10.62 -28.36
C TYR A 32 3.40 -11.18 -29.46
N CYS A 33 2.12 -11.40 -29.17
CA CYS A 33 1.13 -11.87 -30.14
C CYS A 33 0.33 -10.69 -30.69
N GLU A 34 -0.93 -10.55 -30.28
CA GLU A 34 -1.83 -9.49 -30.75
C GLU A 34 -2.20 -8.52 -29.62
N ALA A 35 -2.56 -7.29 -30.02
CA ALA A 35 -3.06 -6.27 -29.11
C ALA A 35 -4.48 -6.62 -28.62
N VAL A 36 -4.70 -6.53 -27.31
CA VAL A 36 -5.95 -6.86 -26.64
C VAL A 36 -6.53 -5.69 -25.83
N ASP A 37 -7.85 -5.72 -25.62
CA ASP A 37 -8.57 -4.79 -24.75
C ASP A 37 -8.89 -5.44 -23.38
N LEU A 38 -8.81 -6.77 -23.27
CA LEU A 38 -9.07 -7.54 -22.05
C LEU A 38 -8.15 -8.77 -21.96
N ILE A 39 -7.52 -8.98 -20.80
CA ILE A 39 -6.90 -10.25 -20.42
C ILE A 39 -7.55 -10.79 -19.16
N LYS A 40 -7.91 -12.07 -19.16
CA LYS A 40 -8.43 -12.80 -17.99
C LYS A 40 -7.38 -13.79 -17.49
N TYR A 41 -6.98 -13.67 -16.24
CA TYR A 41 -6.11 -14.63 -15.56
C TYR A 41 -6.96 -15.57 -14.72
N ALA A 42 -6.77 -16.87 -14.90
CA ALA A 42 -7.42 -17.92 -14.13
C ALA A 42 -6.43 -19.03 -13.76
N GLY A 43 -6.84 -19.99 -12.93
CA GLY A 43 -5.98 -21.11 -12.54
C GLY A 43 -4.97 -20.77 -11.45
N PHE A 44 -5.22 -19.73 -10.65
CA PHE A 44 -4.39 -19.41 -9.49
C PHE A 44 -4.30 -20.58 -8.52
N LYS A 45 -3.10 -20.84 -8.00
CA LYS A 45 -2.91 -21.68 -6.83
C LYS A 45 -3.57 -21.02 -5.63
N THR A 46 -4.59 -21.67 -5.08
CA THR A 46 -5.47 -21.04 -4.08
C THR A 46 -4.97 -21.16 -2.65
N SER A 47 -4.10 -22.13 -2.36
CA SER A 47 -3.51 -22.29 -1.04
C SER A 47 -2.06 -22.74 -1.12
N GLY A 48 -1.30 -22.36 -0.09
CA GLY A 48 0.13 -22.66 -0.02
C GLY A 48 0.81 -21.85 1.08
N THR A 49 2.13 -21.76 0.98
CA THR A 49 2.96 -21.00 1.91
C THR A 49 4.02 -20.22 1.15
N TYR A 50 4.42 -19.08 1.67
CA TYR A 50 5.67 -18.41 1.31
C TYR A 50 6.41 -18.00 2.58
N ASP A 51 7.68 -17.62 2.44
CA ASP A 51 8.47 -17.12 3.55
C ASP A 51 8.33 -15.59 3.61
N GLU A 52 7.69 -15.08 4.66
CA GLU A 52 7.66 -13.64 4.94
C GLU A 52 8.86 -13.24 5.80
N VAL A 53 9.35 -12.02 5.64
CA VAL A 53 10.42 -11.49 6.49
C VAL A 53 9.85 -11.24 7.89
N SER A 54 10.58 -11.69 8.92
CA SER A 54 10.19 -11.59 10.34
C SER A 54 11.16 -10.77 11.19
N SER A 55 12.37 -10.54 10.68
CA SER A 55 13.38 -9.71 11.36
C SER A 55 14.42 -9.18 10.38
N MET A 56 15.09 -8.10 10.76
CA MET A 56 16.18 -7.46 10.02
C MET A 56 17.33 -7.15 10.99
N ASP A 57 18.53 -7.65 10.69
CA ASP A 57 19.75 -7.30 11.41
C ASP A 57 20.68 -6.43 10.56
N ALA A 58 20.75 -5.15 10.89
CA ALA A 58 21.57 -4.18 10.16
C ALA A 58 23.07 -4.45 10.28
N GLY A 59 23.52 -5.13 11.34
CA GLY A 59 24.94 -5.45 11.57
C GLY A 59 25.45 -6.51 10.58
N SER A 60 24.70 -7.61 10.42
CA SER A 60 25.02 -8.67 9.47
C SER A 60 24.43 -8.48 8.07
N MET A 61 23.54 -7.51 7.87
CA MET A 61 22.79 -7.30 6.62
C MET A 61 21.96 -8.53 6.22
N THR A 62 21.42 -9.23 7.22
CA THR A 62 20.58 -10.42 7.02
C THR A 62 19.17 -10.21 7.54
N CYS A 63 18.25 -11.05 7.06
CA CYS A 63 16.87 -11.07 7.49
C CYS A 63 16.49 -12.47 7.96
N GLY A 64 15.72 -12.54 9.04
CA GLY A 64 15.00 -13.75 9.40
C GLY A 64 13.70 -13.84 8.61
N THR A 65 13.26 -15.06 8.33
CA THR A 65 11.97 -15.33 7.70
C THR A 65 11.13 -16.26 8.55
N GLN A 66 9.82 -16.27 8.30
CA GLN A 66 8.90 -17.25 8.86
C GLN A 66 7.91 -17.69 7.78
N SER A 67 7.44 -18.94 7.88
CA SER A 67 6.44 -19.46 6.95
C SER A 67 5.10 -18.78 7.17
N LYS A 68 4.50 -18.26 6.10
CA LYS A 68 3.18 -17.65 6.06
C LYS A 68 2.29 -18.44 5.12
N SER A 69 1.19 -18.98 5.64
CA SER A 69 0.16 -19.62 4.81
C SER A 69 -0.76 -18.59 4.16
N TYR A 70 -1.23 -18.91 2.96
CA TYR A 70 -2.32 -18.22 2.28
C TYR A 70 -3.43 -19.20 1.89
N ASP A 71 -4.67 -18.72 1.90
CA ASP A 71 -5.86 -19.41 1.41
C ASP A 71 -6.80 -18.37 0.79
N SER A 72 -6.88 -18.36 -0.53
CA SER A 72 -7.27 -17.19 -1.31
C SER A 72 -7.58 -17.57 -2.76
N ALA A 73 -8.57 -16.92 -3.38
CA ALA A 73 -8.90 -17.16 -4.78
C ALA A 73 -7.76 -16.78 -5.74
N PHE A 74 -6.85 -15.92 -5.29
CA PHE A 74 -5.78 -15.32 -6.10
C PHE A 74 -4.39 -15.61 -5.52
N GLY A 75 -4.25 -16.70 -4.76
CA GLY A 75 -3.02 -17.01 -4.03
C GLY A 75 -2.60 -15.85 -3.12
N PRO A 76 -1.31 -15.51 -3.04
CA PRO A 76 -0.85 -14.37 -2.26
C PRO A 76 -1.46 -13.00 -2.65
N LEU A 77 -1.98 -12.82 -3.87
CA LEU A 77 -2.61 -11.55 -4.28
C LEU A 77 -4.00 -11.31 -3.64
N GLY A 78 -4.54 -12.29 -2.91
CA GLY A 78 -5.74 -12.09 -2.09
C GLY A 78 -5.46 -11.34 -0.78
N GLU A 79 -4.18 -11.20 -0.41
CA GLU A 79 -3.75 -10.37 0.72
C GLU A 79 -3.79 -8.87 0.37
N GLU A 80 -3.30 -8.02 1.26
CA GLU A 80 -3.22 -6.58 1.02
C GLU A 80 -2.26 -6.26 -0.13
N LEU A 81 -2.71 -5.44 -1.08
CA LEU A 81 -1.91 -5.02 -2.22
C LEU A 81 -1.54 -3.54 -2.16
N SER A 82 -0.37 -3.21 -2.70
CA SER A 82 0.08 -1.85 -2.96
C SER A 82 0.07 -1.61 -4.47
N MET A 83 -0.31 -0.41 -4.91
CA MET A 83 -0.20 -0.01 -6.32
C MET A 83 1.13 0.70 -6.55
N HIS A 84 1.78 0.42 -7.66
CA HIS A 84 3.08 0.99 -8.00
C HIS A 84 3.05 1.52 -9.43
N PHE A 85 3.69 2.67 -9.62
CA PHE A 85 3.74 3.33 -10.91
C PHE A 85 5.17 3.77 -11.20
N ARG A 86 5.67 3.41 -12.38
CA ARG A 86 6.97 3.84 -12.91
C ARG A 86 6.76 4.73 -14.12
N GLY A 87 7.50 5.83 -14.18
CA GLY A 87 7.44 6.77 -15.29
C GLY A 87 8.25 6.35 -16.52
N PRO A 88 8.05 7.02 -17.67
CA PRO A 88 7.26 8.23 -17.87
C PRO A 88 5.75 7.96 -17.91
N LEU A 89 4.99 8.55 -16.98
CA LEU A 89 3.55 8.32 -16.82
C LEU A 89 2.88 9.55 -16.22
N ASN A 90 1.63 9.84 -16.60
CA ASN A 90 0.77 10.77 -15.89
C ASN A 90 -0.38 10.00 -15.22
N LEU A 91 -0.55 10.20 -13.92
CA LEU A 91 -1.59 9.56 -13.12
C LEU A 91 -2.77 10.51 -12.90
N HIS A 92 -3.89 10.26 -13.59
CA HIS A 92 -5.04 11.17 -13.58
C HIS A 92 -5.99 10.90 -12.43
N ASN A 93 -6.45 9.65 -12.32
CA ASN A 93 -7.43 9.24 -11.32
C ASN A 93 -7.14 7.82 -10.83
N VAL A 94 -7.43 7.57 -9.56
CA VAL A 94 -7.39 6.24 -8.95
C VAL A 94 -8.66 6.05 -8.15
N ALA A 95 -9.28 4.88 -8.23
CA ALA A 95 -10.30 4.45 -7.31
C ALA A 95 -10.11 2.98 -6.94
N VAL A 96 -10.31 2.65 -5.67
CA VAL A 96 -10.33 1.28 -5.19
C VAL A 96 -11.72 0.96 -4.68
N TYR A 97 -12.28 -0.19 -5.07
CA TYR A 97 -13.59 -0.64 -4.62
C TYR A 97 -13.50 -2.00 -3.95
N ASN A 98 -14.31 -2.19 -2.93
CA ASN A 98 -14.54 -3.48 -2.30
C ASN A 98 -16.01 -3.87 -2.42
N LEU A 99 -16.30 -5.17 -2.51
CA LEU A 99 -17.67 -5.66 -2.48
C LEU A 99 -18.25 -5.55 -1.07
N GLY A 100 -19.44 -4.95 -0.95
CA GLY A 100 -20.17 -4.87 0.30
C GLY A 100 -20.67 -6.25 0.74
N SER A 101 -20.31 -6.65 1.95
CA SER A 101 -20.72 -7.93 2.52
C SER A 101 -22.23 -8.02 2.69
N GLU A 102 -22.84 -9.15 2.31
CA GLU A 102 -24.28 -9.41 2.51
C GLU A 102 -24.71 -9.40 3.99
N THR A 103 -23.76 -9.53 4.92
CA THR A 103 -24.00 -9.56 6.36
C THR A 103 -24.16 -8.16 6.97
N SER A 104 -25.28 -7.51 6.65
CA SER A 104 -25.80 -6.35 7.40
C SER A 104 -26.98 -6.74 8.29
N LYS A 105 -26.85 -7.76 9.14
CA LYS A 105 -27.76 -8.02 10.28
C LYS A 105 -27.13 -9.03 11.26
N ARG A 106 -26.57 -8.52 12.36
CA ARG A 106 -26.35 -9.21 13.65
C ARG A 106 -26.13 -10.74 13.59
N ASP A 107 -24.86 -11.15 13.57
CA ASP A 107 -24.40 -12.31 14.35
C ASP A 107 -23.56 -11.87 15.55
N LEU A 108 -24.02 -10.80 16.22
CA LEU A 108 -23.91 -10.73 17.68
C LEU A 108 -25.01 -11.61 18.29
N LYS A 109 -24.97 -12.91 17.99
CA LYS A 109 -25.41 -13.89 18.97
C LYS A 109 -24.13 -14.37 19.64
N PRO A 110 -23.84 -13.94 20.89
CA PRO A 110 -22.84 -14.63 21.67
C PRO A 110 -23.19 -16.11 21.65
N SER A 111 -22.20 -16.96 21.40
CA SER A 111 -22.40 -18.39 21.51
C SER A 111 -23.04 -18.69 22.86
N ILE A 112 -23.89 -19.71 22.94
CA ILE A 112 -24.59 -20.10 24.17
C ILE A 112 -23.59 -20.48 25.30
N HIS A 113 -22.31 -20.59 24.98
CA HIS A 113 -21.23 -20.79 25.93
C HIS A 113 -20.73 -19.50 26.63
N GLU A 114 -21.21 -18.32 26.21
CA GLU A 114 -20.77 -17.01 26.72
C GLU A 114 -21.77 -16.37 27.70
N ARG A 115 -22.90 -17.05 27.99
CA ARG A 115 -23.86 -16.65 29.03
C ARG A 115 -23.52 -17.20 30.42
N ARG A 116 -22.25 -17.19 30.83
CA ARG A 116 -21.91 -17.50 32.23
C ARG A 116 -20.95 -16.56 32.94
N HIS A 117 -20.57 -15.43 32.34
CA HIS A 117 -19.88 -14.36 33.09
C HIS A 117 -20.43 -12.99 32.72
N GLY A 118 -21.66 -12.72 33.14
CA GLY A 118 -22.22 -11.38 33.16
C GLY A 118 -22.03 -10.75 34.53
N HIS A 119 -21.03 -9.88 34.69
CA HIS A 119 -21.10 -8.80 35.67
C HIS A 119 -20.65 -7.48 35.05
N SER A 120 -21.63 -6.56 35.02
CA SER A 120 -21.56 -5.11 34.88
C SER A 120 -20.18 -4.48 35.16
N HIS A 121 -19.64 -3.76 34.19
CA HIS A 121 -18.71 -2.65 34.46
C HIS A 121 -19.43 -1.32 34.26
N GLN A 122 -20.22 -0.96 35.27
CA GLN A 122 -20.41 0.42 35.65
C GLN A 122 -19.04 1.02 35.96
N ARG A 123 -18.79 2.23 35.44
CA ARG A 123 -17.55 2.97 35.59
C ARG A 123 -17.15 3.07 37.08
N PHE A 124 -15.96 2.58 37.43
CA PHE A 124 -15.29 2.93 38.67
C PHE A 124 -13.92 3.54 38.35
N HIS A 125 -13.83 4.86 38.50
CA HIS A 125 -12.58 5.48 38.89
C HIS A 125 -12.44 5.25 40.40
N GLU A 126 -11.80 4.16 40.80
CA GLU A 126 -11.42 3.97 42.20
C GLU A 126 -10.17 4.80 42.50
N LYS A 127 -10.35 5.89 43.25
CA LYS A 127 -9.25 6.56 43.94
C LYS A 127 -8.89 5.67 45.14
N ARG A 128 -7.62 5.26 45.25
CA ARG A 128 -7.12 4.49 46.42
C ARG A 128 -7.26 5.33 47.68
N ALA A 129 -7.84 4.78 48.74
CA ALA A 129 -8.08 5.46 50.00
C ALA A 129 -6.84 5.41 50.91
N VAL A 130 -6.83 6.27 51.93
CA VAL A 130 -5.88 6.19 53.05
C VAL A 130 -6.18 4.91 53.84
N GLY A 131 -5.16 4.10 54.09
CA GLY A 131 -5.27 2.80 54.75
C GLY A 131 -5.16 1.60 53.81
N ASP A 132 -5.18 1.80 52.49
CA ASP A 132 -5.05 0.70 51.53
C ASP A 132 -3.63 0.14 51.47
N LYS A 133 -3.48 -1.19 51.41
CA LYS A 133 -2.17 -1.81 51.15
C LYS A 133 -1.74 -1.58 49.70
N VAL A 134 -0.61 -0.93 49.52
CA VAL A 134 0.04 -0.73 48.23
C VAL A 134 1.13 -1.76 48.08
N VAL A 135 1.14 -2.46 46.94
CA VAL A 135 2.20 -3.38 46.53
C VAL A 135 2.86 -2.81 45.28
N ALA A 136 4.18 -2.69 45.29
CA ALA A 136 4.95 -2.20 44.14
C ALA A 136 6.29 -2.92 44.02
N THR A 137 6.78 -3.05 42.79
CA THR A 137 8.12 -3.56 42.51
C THR A 137 9.08 -2.38 42.41
N ILE A 138 10.05 -2.31 43.32
CA ILE A 138 11.08 -1.26 43.32
C ILE A 138 12.44 -1.96 43.27
N ASN A 139 13.29 -1.60 42.30
CA ASN A 139 14.59 -2.23 42.06
C ASN A 139 14.53 -3.76 41.94
N GLY A 140 13.46 -4.29 41.34
CA GLY A 140 13.28 -5.73 41.12
C GLY A 140 12.77 -6.54 42.33
N GLN A 141 12.51 -5.90 43.47
CA GLN A 141 11.89 -6.55 44.64
C GLN A 141 10.47 -6.04 44.86
N VAL A 142 9.55 -6.98 45.14
CA VAL A 142 8.16 -6.68 45.48
C VAL A 142 8.10 -6.26 46.94
N VAL A 143 7.68 -5.03 47.20
CA VAL A 143 7.49 -4.47 48.55
C VAL A 143 6.05 -4.02 48.74
N SER A 144 5.57 -4.04 49.99
CA SER A 144 4.21 -3.62 50.33
C SER A 144 4.15 -2.77 51.59
N TRP A 145 3.36 -1.70 51.57
CA TRP A 145 3.14 -0.80 52.71
C TRP A 145 1.71 -0.27 52.74
N THR A 146 1.29 0.34 53.84
CA THR A 146 -0.03 0.96 53.98
C THR A 146 0.00 2.39 53.43
N ASN A 147 -0.96 2.77 52.59
CA ASN A 147 -1.07 4.12 52.03
C ASN A 147 -1.51 5.11 53.11
N GLU A 148 -0.62 6.00 53.55
CA GLU A 148 -0.95 7.05 54.52
C GLU A 148 -1.33 8.39 53.86
N TYR A 149 -1.32 8.46 52.52
CA TYR A 149 -1.46 9.73 51.80
C TYR A 149 -2.93 10.05 51.45
N GLY A 150 -3.50 11.03 52.17
CA GLY A 150 -4.91 11.44 52.07
C GLY A 150 -5.26 12.54 51.07
N GLY A 151 -4.33 12.92 50.19
CA GLY A 151 -4.63 13.86 49.11
C GLY A 151 -5.04 15.26 49.58
N GLY A 152 -4.19 15.92 50.36
CA GLY A 152 -4.26 17.37 50.58
C GLY A 152 -3.43 18.10 49.51
N ALA A 153 -3.96 19.19 48.95
CA ALA A 153 -3.16 20.10 48.14
C ALA A 153 -2.09 20.77 49.02
N PRO A 154 -0.82 20.93 48.58
CA PRO A 154 0.14 21.73 49.32
C PRO A 154 -0.32 23.18 49.37
N ALA A 155 -0.22 23.79 50.55
CA ALA A 155 -0.47 25.21 50.76
C ALA A 155 0.45 26.04 49.85
N ALA A 156 -0.12 27.10 49.26
CA ALA A 156 0.63 28.07 48.46
C ALA A 156 1.79 28.67 49.29
N PRO A 157 2.99 28.83 48.74
CA PRO A 157 4.08 29.48 49.45
C PRO A 157 3.76 30.97 49.64
N THR A 158 3.95 31.44 50.87
CA THR A 158 3.92 32.84 51.31
C THR A 158 4.91 33.71 50.52
N PRO A 159 4.60 34.99 50.23
CA PRO A 159 5.52 35.89 49.55
C PRO A 159 6.63 36.38 50.51
N ALA A 160 7.87 36.39 50.04
CA ALA A 160 8.99 37.08 50.70
C ALA A 160 9.04 38.57 50.27
N PRO A 161 9.51 39.48 51.15
CA PRO A 161 9.42 40.93 50.95
C PRO A 161 10.52 41.47 50.01
N GLY A 162 10.22 42.58 49.34
CA GLY A 162 10.92 43.07 48.15
C GLY A 162 12.28 43.75 48.35
N SER A 163 12.90 44.08 47.21
CA SER A 163 13.78 45.24 47.08
C SER A 163 13.85 45.71 45.61
N ASN A 164 13.45 46.97 45.41
CA ASN A 164 13.86 48.00 44.47
C ASN A 164 14.10 47.72 42.95
N ASP A 165 13.27 48.41 42.16
CA ASP A 165 13.44 48.93 40.77
C ASP A 165 14.83 49.62 40.53
N PRO A 166 15.30 49.89 39.29
CA PRO A 166 14.52 50.47 38.19
C PRO A 166 14.67 49.85 36.79
N HIS A 167 13.53 49.68 36.13
CA HIS A 167 13.18 50.28 34.83
C HIS A 167 14.23 50.31 33.69
N VAL A 168 14.01 49.50 32.65
CA VAL A 168 14.24 49.90 31.25
C VAL A 168 13.05 49.46 30.40
N LYS A 169 12.32 50.45 29.87
CA LYS A 169 11.34 50.30 28.79
C LYS A 169 12.06 50.19 27.45
N SER A 170 11.61 49.28 26.57
CA SER A 170 11.27 49.65 25.19
C SER A 170 10.51 48.52 24.47
N THR A 171 9.28 48.85 24.04
CA THR A 171 8.64 48.59 22.72
C THR A 171 8.79 47.19 22.10
N GLY A 172 7.72 46.41 21.91
CA GLY A 172 6.55 46.69 21.08
C GLY A 172 6.68 45.91 19.76
N GLY A 173 5.87 44.86 19.56
CA GLY A 173 5.91 44.03 18.35
C GLY A 173 4.88 42.90 18.38
N ASP A 174 3.71 43.21 17.85
CA ASP A 174 2.68 42.40 17.17
C ASP A 174 2.37 40.95 17.58
N SER A 175 1.08 40.77 17.86
CA SER A 175 0.34 39.53 18.09
C SER A 175 0.54 38.50 16.96
N TYR A 176 1.16 37.38 17.29
CA TYR A 176 1.08 36.16 16.48
C TYR A 176 -0.15 35.36 16.88
N ASP A 177 -1.14 35.33 15.99
CA ASP A 177 -2.24 34.38 16.04
C ASP A 177 -1.70 32.94 15.99
N LYS A 178 -2.11 32.14 16.96
CA LYS A 178 -1.74 30.74 17.12
C LYS A 178 -2.40 29.94 15.97
N PRO A 179 -1.66 29.15 15.16
CA PRO A 179 -2.27 28.34 14.12
C PRO A 179 -3.25 27.33 14.74
N LYS A 180 -4.50 27.34 14.27
CA LYS A 180 -5.49 26.30 14.58
C LYS A 180 -4.94 24.95 14.14
N SER A 181 -4.83 24.00 15.07
CA SER A 181 -4.57 22.59 14.75
C SER A 181 -5.60 22.08 13.73
N PRO A 182 -5.18 21.34 12.69
CA PRO A 182 -6.12 20.71 11.79
C PRO A 182 -6.89 19.63 12.56
N SER A 183 -8.21 19.63 12.38
CA SER A 183 -9.11 18.63 12.96
C SER A 183 -8.73 17.23 12.47
N LYS A 184 -8.42 16.32 13.39
CA LYS A 184 -8.41 14.87 13.12
C LYS A 184 -9.83 14.44 12.73
N GLY A 185 -10.13 14.44 11.43
CA GLY A 185 -11.26 13.71 10.89
C GLY A 185 -10.92 12.23 10.95
N SER A 186 -11.48 11.50 11.90
CA SER A 186 -11.57 10.04 11.81
C SER A 186 -12.53 9.75 10.65
N SER A 187 -11.99 9.46 9.46
CA SER A 187 -12.76 8.95 8.34
C SER A 187 -13.27 7.56 8.72
N LYS A 188 -14.51 7.50 9.18
CA LYS A 188 -15.22 6.22 9.35
C LYS A 188 -15.30 5.58 7.96
N ALA A 189 -14.83 4.33 7.84
CA ALA A 189 -14.89 3.60 6.58
C ALA A 189 -16.31 3.66 5.97
N PRO A 190 -16.44 3.89 4.66
CA PRO A 190 -17.75 3.99 4.03
C PRO A 190 -18.53 2.69 4.25
N THR A 191 -19.79 2.81 4.66
CA THR A 191 -20.67 1.64 4.79
C THR A 191 -21.13 1.25 3.39
N ILE A 192 -20.55 0.19 2.85
CA ILE A 192 -20.86 -0.31 1.51
C ILE A 192 -22.16 -1.13 1.58
N PRO A 193 -23.20 -0.80 0.78
CA PRO A 193 -24.40 -1.61 0.72
C PRO A 193 -24.10 -3.05 0.30
N ALA A 194 -24.78 -4.01 0.92
CA ALA A 194 -24.70 -5.42 0.56
C ALA A 194 -24.88 -5.62 -0.95
N GLY A 195 -23.96 -6.37 -1.57
CA GLY A 195 -24.01 -6.67 -2.99
C GLY A 195 -23.67 -5.50 -3.92
N LYS A 196 -23.30 -4.31 -3.41
CA LYS A 196 -22.73 -3.23 -4.22
C LYS A 196 -21.21 -3.15 -4.04
N TRP A 197 -20.52 -2.62 -5.04
CA TRP A 197 -19.09 -2.34 -4.93
C TRP A 197 -18.92 -0.89 -4.46
N GLY A 198 -18.36 -0.67 -3.29
CA GLY A 198 -18.18 0.67 -2.70
C GLY A 198 -16.76 1.16 -2.84
N ARG A 199 -16.59 2.41 -3.24
CA ARG A 199 -15.30 3.10 -3.36
C ARG A 199 -14.71 3.33 -1.96
N VAL A 200 -13.60 2.67 -1.67
CA VAL A 200 -12.89 2.77 -0.39
C VAL A 200 -11.69 3.72 -0.44
N ALA A 201 -11.22 4.04 -1.64
CA ALA A 201 -10.18 5.04 -1.85
C ALA A 201 -10.38 5.75 -3.19
N TYR A 202 -10.01 7.02 -3.25
CA TYR A 202 -10.14 7.85 -4.43
C TYR A 202 -9.03 8.91 -4.51
N TYR A 203 -8.58 9.16 -5.73
CA TYR A 203 -7.72 10.28 -6.08
C TYR A 203 -8.14 10.86 -7.44
N SER A 204 -8.09 12.17 -7.56
CA SER A 204 -8.18 12.89 -8.83
C SER A 204 -7.18 14.04 -8.86
N SER A 205 -6.28 14.00 -9.83
CA SER A 205 -5.33 15.10 -10.10
C SER A 205 -6.04 16.39 -10.54
N GLU A 206 -7.15 16.27 -11.25
CA GLU A 206 -7.92 17.42 -11.77
C GLU A 206 -8.63 18.19 -10.66
N SER A 207 -9.32 17.49 -9.76
CA SER A 207 -10.03 18.14 -8.64
C SER A 207 -9.16 18.33 -7.40
N GLY A 208 -8.01 17.66 -7.31
CA GLY A 208 -7.19 17.58 -6.10
C GLY A 208 -7.82 16.77 -4.97
N GLU A 209 -8.88 15.99 -5.25
CA GLU A 209 -9.52 15.13 -4.26
C GLU A 209 -8.62 13.92 -3.95
N SER A 210 -8.51 13.59 -2.66
CA SER A 210 -7.78 12.41 -2.19
C SER A 210 -8.38 11.91 -0.87
N ASN A 211 -8.79 10.65 -0.84
CA ASN A 211 -9.44 10.02 0.31
C ASN A 211 -9.13 8.52 0.35
N GLY A 212 -8.88 7.95 1.53
CA GLY A 212 -8.72 6.50 1.71
C GLY A 212 -7.40 5.94 1.19
N LEU A 213 -6.49 6.80 0.74
CA LEU A 213 -5.17 6.44 0.22
C LEU A 213 -4.10 7.45 0.63
N THR A 214 -2.85 7.01 0.57
CA THR A 214 -1.67 7.86 0.72
C THR A 214 -0.66 7.58 -0.38
N PHE A 215 0.11 8.61 -0.74
CA PHE A 215 1.22 8.50 -1.68
C PHE A 215 2.53 8.29 -0.93
N LEU A 216 3.29 7.30 -1.38
CA LEU A 216 4.57 6.89 -0.87
C LEU A 216 5.59 6.81 -2.01
N ASN A 217 6.86 6.70 -1.66
CA ASN A 217 7.93 6.38 -2.59
C ASN A 217 9.02 5.56 -1.88
N ASN A 218 9.99 5.10 -2.67
CA ASN A 218 11.13 4.29 -2.21
C ASN A 218 12.31 5.12 -1.67
N GLU A 219 12.08 6.38 -1.29
CA GLU A 219 13.15 7.32 -0.86
C GLU A 219 13.34 7.35 0.66
N GLY A 220 12.77 6.40 1.42
CA GLY A 220 12.79 6.39 2.89
C GLY A 220 14.10 5.91 3.50
N ALA A 221 15.04 5.38 2.70
CA ALA A 221 16.32 4.86 3.19
C ALA A 221 17.21 5.95 3.84
N TRP A 222 16.93 7.23 3.55
CA TRP A 222 17.62 8.38 4.15
C TRP A 222 16.85 9.00 5.32
N ALA A 223 15.69 8.44 5.70
CA ALA A 223 14.93 8.92 6.84
C ALA A 223 15.65 8.62 8.17
N LYS A 224 15.44 9.48 9.16
CA LYS A 224 16.03 9.32 10.49
C LYS A 224 15.55 8.02 11.12
N GLY A 225 16.49 7.17 11.54
CA GLY A 225 16.19 5.89 12.19
C GLY A 225 16.01 4.72 11.22
N VAL A 226 16.12 4.94 9.91
CA VAL A 226 16.11 3.87 8.89
C VAL A 226 17.54 3.52 8.52
N THR A 227 17.90 2.25 8.63
CA THR A 227 19.20 1.75 8.15
C THR A 227 19.19 1.63 6.62
N GLN A 228 20.30 1.96 5.95
CA GLN A 228 20.45 1.79 4.49
C GLN A 228 20.86 0.36 4.08
N ALA A 229 21.19 -0.50 5.06
CA ALA A 229 21.67 -1.86 4.82
C ALA A 229 20.73 -2.71 3.94
N PHE A 230 19.44 -2.40 3.94
CA PHE A 230 18.39 -3.14 3.24
C PHE A 230 17.89 -2.43 1.99
N GLY A 231 18.65 -1.48 1.42
CA GLY A 231 18.27 -0.77 0.20
C GLY A 231 17.17 0.27 0.42
N CYS A 232 16.33 0.48 -0.59
CA CYS A 232 15.25 1.47 -0.55
C CYS A 232 14.18 1.11 0.48
N ALA A 233 13.63 2.11 1.17
CA ALA A 233 12.56 1.96 2.17
C ALA A 233 11.38 2.87 1.80
N LEU A 234 10.19 2.54 2.28
CA LEU A 234 9.04 3.43 2.13
C LEU A 234 9.22 4.75 2.91
N SER A 235 8.85 5.83 2.25
CA SER A 235 8.58 7.14 2.86
C SER A 235 7.27 7.73 2.34
N LEU A 236 6.65 8.60 3.14
CA LEU A 236 5.64 9.53 2.64
C LEU A 236 6.23 10.38 1.51
N ALA A 237 5.54 10.43 0.38
CA ALA A 237 5.90 11.30 -0.73
C ALA A 237 5.59 12.76 -0.38
N ALA A 238 6.42 13.70 -0.86
CA ALA A 238 6.07 15.12 -0.83
C ALA A 238 5.00 15.46 -1.88
N ASP A 239 4.53 16.70 -1.90
CA ASP A 239 3.46 17.15 -2.79
C ASP A 239 3.84 17.12 -4.28
N ASN A 240 5.12 17.01 -4.59
CA ASN A 240 5.64 16.77 -5.93
C ASN A 240 5.92 15.27 -6.22
N LEU A 241 5.35 14.36 -5.43
CA LEU A 241 5.52 12.90 -5.46
C LEU A 241 6.89 12.35 -4.99
N PHE A 242 7.92 13.18 -4.86
CA PHE A 242 9.30 12.74 -4.61
C PHE A 242 9.89 13.35 -3.34
N GLY A 243 10.96 12.77 -2.81
CA GLY A 243 11.49 13.15 -1.51
C GLY A 243 10.66 12.61 -0.35
N ILE A 244 11.13 12.92 0.86
CA ILE A 244 10.58 12.43 2.12
C ILE A 244 9.75 13.54 2.78
N ALA A 245 8.45 13.31 2.93
CA ALA A 245 7.57 14.18 3.69
C ALA A 245 7.40 13.70 5.15
N SER A 246 7.03 14.63 6.04
CA SER A 246 6.73 14.33 7.44
C SER A 246 5.25 14.05 7.71
N THR A 247 4.38 14.45 6.79
CA THR A 247 2.93 14.25 6.85
C THR A 247 2.41 13.84 5.49
N PRO A 248 1.34 13.03 5.41
CA PRO A 248 0.67 12.74 4.15
C PRO A 248 0.27 14.04 3.43
N SER A 249 0.43 14.04 2.11
CA SER A 249 0.03 15.16 1.27
C SER A 249 -0.61 14.63 -0.01
N THR A 250 -1.62 15.34 -0.50
CA THR A 250 -2.16 15.10 -1.82
C THR A 250 -1.18 15.66 -2.86
N PRO A 251 -0.76 14.87 -3.85
CA PRO A 251 0.12 15.35 -4.89
C PRO A 251 -0.51 16.52 -5.67
N LYS A 252 0.31 17.53 -5.94
CA LYS A 252 -0.01 18.63 -6.86
C LYS A 252 0.42 18.33 -8.30
N GLU A 253 1.33 17.37 -8.44
CA GLU A 253 1.82 16.89 -9.72
C GLU A 253 1.26 15.49 -9.97
N SER A 254 0.84 15.23 -11.20
CA SER A 254 0.42 13.90 -11.67
C SER A 254 1.50 13.17 -12.47
N SER A 255 2.56 13.87 -12.86
CA SER A 255 3.60 13.34 -13.73
C SER A 255 4.68 12.60 -12.95
N VAL A 256 4.96 11.37 -13.37
CA VAL A 256 6.06 10.52 -12.91
C VAL A 256 7.11 10.48 -14.04
N PRO A 257 8.30 11.09 -13.86
CA PRO A 257 9.35 11.08 -14.88
C PRO A 257 10.00 9.71 -15.09
N ASP A 258 10.83 9.57 -16.13
CA ASP A 258 11.64 8.37 -16.36
C ASP A 258 12.42 7.94 -15.11
N GLY A 259 12.44 6.64 -14.83
CA GLY A 259 13.19 6.05 -13.72
C GLY A 259 12.70 6.43 -12.32
N LYS A 260 11.58 7.17 -12.22
CA LYS A 260 10.93 7.49 -10.95
C LYS A 260 9.75 6.57 -10.71
N GLU A 261 9.54 6.26 -9.43
CA GLU A 261 8.50 5.37 -8.95
C GLU A 261 7.72 6.01 -7.81
N ILE A 262 6.41 5.78 -7.82
CA ILE A 262 5.50 6.15 -6.74
C ILE A 262 4.68 4.94 -6.33
N ILE A 263 4.26 4.94 -5.08
CA ILE A 263 3.55 3.83 -4.45
C ILE A 263 2.28 4.39 -3.82
N ILE A 264 1.16 3.70 -3.98
CA ILE A 264 -0.11 4.07 -3.36
C ILE A 264 -0.57 2.91 -2.48
N MET A 265 -0.85 3.24 -1.22
CA MET A 265 -1.41 2.35 -0.20
C MET A 265 -2.62 3.03 0.45
N THR A 266 -3.30 2.36 1.39
CA THR A 266 -4.39 3.01 2.13
C THR A 266 -3.85 4.15 3.01
N ASP A 267 -4.73 5.02 3.47
CA ASP A 267 -4.40 6.06 4.47
C ASP A 267 -4.31 5.53 5.91
N LYS A 268 -4.40 4.21 6.11
CA LYS A 268 -4.34 3.56 7.42
C LYS A 268 -2.91 3.18 7.75
N GLN A 269 -2.30 3.95 8.65
CA GLN A 269 -0.96 3.64 9.16
C GLN A 269 -0.95 2.30 9.90
N CYS A 270 0.11 1.53 9.73
CA CYS A 270 0.33 0.31 10.51
C CYS A 270 0.54 0.66 11.98
N ASP A 271 -0.16 -0.04 12.87
CA ASP A 271 -0.01 0.03 14.33
C ASP A 271 0.22 -1.36 14.93
N GLY A 272 1.19 -1.49 15.83
CA GLY A 272 1.65 -2.79 16.34
C GLY A 272 1.91 -3.82 15.22
N ASP A 273 1.30 -4.99 15.34
CA ASP A 273 1.44 -6.10 14.39
C ASP A 273 0.41 -6.09 13.25
N SER A 274 -0.36 -5.00 13.08
CA SER A 274 -1.47 -4.95 12.10
C SER A 274 -1.05 -5.20 10.64
N CYS A 275 0.20 -4.89 10.28
CA CYS A 275 0.78 -5.18 8.96
C CYS A 275 1.79 -6.36 8.98
N GLY A 276 1.94 -7.04 10.13
CA GLY A 276 3.06 -7.94 10.37
C GLY A 276 4.39 -7.19 10.53
N PHE A 277 5.49 -7.82 10.14
CA PHE A 277 6.81 -7.18 10.20
C PHE A 277 6.91 -6.05 9.18
N THR A 278 7.36 -4.89 9.64
CA THR A 278 7.64 -3.71 8.82
C THR A 278 9.07 -3.26 9.08
N ARG A 279 9.70 -2.61 8.09
CA ARG A 279 11.08 -2.16 8.22
C ARG A 279 11.22 -1.16 9.37
N PRO A 280 12.10 -1.41 10.36
CA PRO A 280 12.27 -0.52 11.50
C PRO A 280 12.56 0.92 11.08
N GLY A 281 11.78 1.86 11.63
CA GLY A 281 11.88 3.30 11.37
C GLY A 281 11.29 3.79 10.04
N ALA A 282 10.92 2.88 9.13
CA ALA A 282 10.35 3.25 7.83
C ALA A 282 8.87 3.62 7.95
N THR A 283 8.34 4.28 6.92
CA THR A 283 6.90 4.52 6.81
C THR A 283 6.17 3.22 6.51
N ALA A 284 5.04 2.98 7.16
CA ALA A 284 4.27 1.76 6.98
C ALA A 284 2.75 2.05 7.00
N TYR A 285 2.06 1.64 5.94
CA TYR A 285 0.61 1.76 5.77
C TYR A 285 0.04 0.42 5.29
N HIS A 286 -1.21 0.15 5.63
CA HIS A 286 -1.93 -1.01 5.11
C HIS A 286 -2.10 -0.93 3.60
N GLY A 287 -2.00 -2.07 2.92
CA GLY A 287 -2.39 -2.18 1.51
C GLY A 287 -3.90 -2.33 1.35
N PHE A 288 -4.35 -2.42 0.11
CA PHE A 288 -5.74 -2.67 -0.25
C PHE A 288 -6.03 -4.17 -0.20
N GLY A 289 -6.70 -4.60 0.87
CA GLY A 289 -7.08 -6.01 1.08
C GLY A 289 -8.46 -6.39 0.53
N GLY A 290 -8.78 -7.68 0.69
CA GLY A 290 -10.05 -8.28 0.26
C GLY A 290 -9.87 -9.20 -0.95
N GLN A 291 -10.66 -10.27 -1.00
CA GLN A 291 -10.70 -11.19 -2.14
C GLN A 291 -11.39 -10.53 -3.34
N ASP A 292 -12.50 -9.82 -3.09
CA ASP A 292 -13.23 -9.04 -4.07
C ASP A 292 -12.81 -7.57 -4.01
N LYS A 293 -11.97 -7.16 -4.97
CA LYS A 293 -11.46 -5.79 -5.05
C LYS A 293 -11.29 -5.33 -6.50
N ILE A 294 -11.52 -4.05 -6.75
CA ILE A 294 -11.34 -3.41 -8.06
C ILE A 294 -10.40 -2.24 -7.92
N PHE A 295 -9.38 -2.17 -8.78
CA PHE A 295 -8.59 -0.98 -9.00
C PHE A 295 -9.00 -0.37 -10.34
N LEU A 296 -9.57 0.84 -10.31
CA LEU A 296 -9.77 1.66 -11.50
C LEU A 296 -8.70 2.74 -11.53
N VAL A 297 -7.92 2.76 -12.60
CA VAL A 297 -6.82 3.72 -12.75
C VAL A 297 -6.90 4.38 -14.12
N LYS A 298 -6.95 5.72 -14.13
CA LYS A 298 -6.83 6.51 -15.36
C LYS A 298 -5.42 7.07 -15.44
N LEU A 299 -4.71 6.71 -16.50
CA LEU A 299 -3.30 7.09 -16.71
C LEU A 299 -2.99 7.28 -18.21
N ASP A 300 -1.88 7.92 -18.50
CA ASP A 300 -1.19 7.81 -19.79
C ASP A 300 0.31 7.60 -19.59
N MET A 301 0.96 7.02 -20.59
CA MET A 301 2.35 6.58 -20.61
C MET A 301 3.04 7.22 -21.83
N PRO A 302 3.39 8.52 -21.76
CA PRO A 302 3.89 9.25 -22.93
C PRO A 302 5.29 8.81 -23.33
N TYR A 303 5.61 8.88 -24.62
CA TYR A 303 6.97 8.60 -25.09
C TYR A 303 7.91 9.75 -24.70
N THR A 304 9.06 9.42 -24.13
CA THR A 304 10.12 10.40 -23.91
C THR A 304 11.18 10.36 -25.02
N GLY A 305 11.21 9.27 -25.80
CA GLY A 305 12.20 9.04 -26.85
C GLY A 305 13.58 8.71 -26.31
N LYS A 306 13.73 8.59 -24.98
CA LYS A 306 14.99 8.22 -24.33
C LYS A 306 15.24 6.73 -24.55
N ARG A 307 16.52 6.38 -24.59
CA ARG A 307 16.97 4.99 -24.74
C ARG A 307 17.98 4.66 -23.66
N SER A 308 18.01 3.40 -23.30
CA SER A 308 19.02 2.83 -22.41
C SER A 308 19.37 1.44 -22.93
N ASP A 309 20.67 1.12 -22.95
CA ASP A 309 21.16 -0.22 -23.28
C ASP A 309 20.97 -1.20 -22.12
N SER A 310 20.67 -0.68 -20.92
CA SER A 310 20.42 -1.46 -19.73
C SER A 310 18.96 -1.34 -19.29
N ILE A 311 18.32 -2.49 -19.11
CA ILE A 311 17.00 -2.58 -18.49
C ILE A 311 17.03 -1.99 -17.06
N TYR A 312 18.16 -2.08 -16.35
CA TYR A 312 18.33 -1.54 -15.00
C TYR A 312 18.42 -0.01 -14.93
N ASN A 313 18.27 0.66 -16.07
CA ASN A 313 18.06 2.10 -16.17
C ASN A 313 16.78 2.34 -16.98
N PRO A 314 15.60 2.15 -16.35
CA PRO A 314 14.31 2.11 -17.03
C PRO A 314 13.91 3.53 -17.49
N VAL A 315 14.35 3.90 -18.68
CA VAL A 315 13.97 5.13 -19.37
C VAL A 315 13.02 4.79 -20.51
N ASP A 316 11.97 5.58 -20.69
CA ASP A 316 10.89 5.31 -21.63
C ASP A 316 10.26 3.91 -21.47
N MET A 317 10.24 3.41 -20.22
CA MET A 317 9.75 2.09 -19.81
C MET A 317 8.73 2.22 -18.66
N PRO A 318 7.59 2.91 -18.86
CA PRO A 318 6.62 3.09 -17.80
C PRO A 318 5.94 1.77 -17.42
N ALA A 319 5.41 1.74 -16.20
CA ALA A 319 4.68 0.59 -15.73
C ALA A 319 3.63 0.94 -14.67
N PHE A 320 2.62 0.08 -14.58
CA PHE A 320 1.66 0.00 -13.49
C PHE A 320 1.60 -1.45 -13.02
N TRP A 321 1.92 -1.71 -11.75
CA TRP A 321 1.87 -3.05 -11.16
C TRP A 321 1.31 -3.03 -9.74
N LEU A 322 1.01 -4.23 -9.23
CA LEU A 322 0.53 -4.48 -7.89
C LEU A 322 1.52 -5.39 -7.15
N LEU A 323 1.92 -5.03 -5.93
CA LEU A 323 2.71 -5.91 -5.06
C LEU A 323 1.89 -6.31 -3.85
N ASN A 324 2.08 -7.54 -3.36
CA ASN A 324 1.76 -7.85 -1.97
C ASN A 324 2.42 -6.81 -1.06
N ALA A 325 1.63 -6.16 -0.21
CA ALA A 325 2.03 -5.02 0.61
C ALA A 325 3.26 -5.33 1.48
N LYS A 326 3.48 -6.60 1.84
CA LYS A 326 4.66 -7.05 2.59
C LYS A 326 5.98 -6.76 1.86
N ILE A 327 5.99 -6.70 0.53
CA ILE A 327 7.19 -6.42 -0.25
C ILE A 327 7.71 -5.00 0.02
N PRO A 328 6.95 -3.92 -0.28
CA PRO A 328 7.43 -2.56 -0.03
C PRO A 328 7.51 -2.23 1.47
N LEU A 329 6.68 -2.84 2.33
CA LEU A 329 6.75 -2.63 3.79
C LEU A 329 8.09 -3.08 4.41
N VAL A 330 8.81 -3.98 3.74
CA VAL A 330 10.08 -4.53 4.19
C VAL A 330 11.22 -3.98 3.33
N SER A 331 11.31 -4.42 2.07
CA SER A 331 12.23 -3.88 1.08
C SER A 331 11.85 -4.41 -0.30
N GLN A 332 11.51 -3.50 -1.21
CA GLN A 332 11.19 -3.86 -2.58
C GLN A 332 12.44 -4.26 -3.39
N TYR A 333 13.55 -3.57 -3.16
CA TYR A 333 14.81 -3.77 -3.86
C TYR A 333 15.97 -3.97 -2.87
N PRO A 334 15.98 -5.08 -2.10
CA PRO A 334 17.03 -5.31 -1.12
C PRO A 334 18.34 -5.75 -1.81
N PRO A 335 19.51 -5.34 -1.29
CA PRO A 335 20.79 -5.90 -1.73
C PRO A 335 20.90 -7.40 -1.46
N ASN A 336 20.28 -7.88 -0.39
CA ASN A 336 20.18 -9.30 -0.05
C ASN A 336 18.79 -9.82 -0.49
N PRO A 337 18.68 -10.71 -1.49
CA PRO A 337 17.40 -11.17 -2.00
C PRO A 337 16.58 -11.99 -0.99
N LYS A 338 17.15 -12.41 0.15
CA LYS A 338 16.40 -13.03 1.26
C LYS A 338 15.67 -12.03 2.16
N CYS A 339 15.91 -10.73 1.96
CA CYS A 339 15.26 -9.66 2.72
C CYS A 339 13.98 -9.13 2.04
N THR A 340 13.36 -9.99 1.24
CA THR A 340 12.05 -9.78 0.63
C THR A 340 11.37 -11.14 0.50
N CYS A 341 10.03 -11.14 0.48
CA CYS A 341 9.26 -12.34 0.16
C CYS A 341 9.03 -12.52 -1.35
N TRP A 342 9.48 -11.56 -2.17
CA TRP A 342 9.35 -11.62 -3.63
C TRP A 342 10.25 -12.72 -4.23
N PRO A 343 9.79 -13.45 -5.26
CA PRO A 343 8.47 -13.32 -5.92
C PRO A 343 7.36 -14.09 -5.20
N ASN A 344 7.69 -14.99 -4.28
CA ASN A 344 6.77 -16.01 -3.76
C ASN A 344 5.52 -15.44 -3.09
N CYS A 345 5.60 -14.25 -2.49
CA CYS A 345 4.44 -13.57 -1.91
C CYS A 345 3.58 -12.77 -2.89
N GLY A 346 3.91 -12.75 -4.19
CA GLY A 346 3.02 -12.26 -5.23
C GLY A 346 3.31 -10.84 -5.71
N GLU A 347 3.41 -10.70 -7.02
CA GLU A 347 3.42 -9.46 -7.79
C GLU A 347 2.57 -9.65 -9.05
N PHE A 348 1.87 -8.61 -9.47
CA PHE A 348 1.09 -8.62 -10.70
C PHE A 348 1.33 -7.35 -11.51
N ASP A 349 2.01 -7.50 -12.64
CA ASP A 349 2.20 -6.43 -13.61
C ASP A 349 0.90 -6.26 -14.40
N VAL A 350 0.33 -5.06 -14.34
CA VAL A 350 -0.93 -4.73 -15.02
C VAL A 350 -0.64 -4.24 -16.43
N LEU A 351 0.25 -3.25 -16.52
CA LEU A 351 0.76 -2.70 -17.77
C LEU A 351 2.26 -2.46 -17.60
N GLU A 352 3.10 -3.24 -18.27
CA GLU A 352 4.54 -3.06 -18.21
C GLU A 352 5.17 -2.96 -19.61
N VAL A 353 5.88 -1.86 -19.85
CA VAL A 353 6.74 -1.68 -21.02
C VAL A 353 8.10 -2.31 -20.74
N LEU A 354 8.41 -3.42 -21.42
CA LEU A 354 9.62 -4.23 -21.18
C LEU A 354 10.87 -3.77 -21.94
N ALA A 355 10.76 -2.79 -22.83
CA ALA A 355 11.90 -2.21 -23.54
C ALA A 355 11.72 -0.70 -23.77
N PRO A 356 12.81 0.10 -23.78
CA PRO A 356 12.71 1.55 -23.98
C PRO A 356 11.94 1.93 -25.25
N GLY A 357 10.88 2.71 -25.08
CA GLY A 357 10.05 3.20 -26.17
C GLY A 357 9.15 2.14 -26.80
N ASP A 358 9.05 0.93 -26.24
CA ASP A 358 8.10 -0.07 -26.72
C ASP A 358 6.67 0.47 -26.59
N ARG A 359 5.86 0.10 -27.58
CA ARG A 359 4.46 0.53 -27.74
C ARG A 359 3.49 -0.48 -27.14
N ARG A 360 4.02 -1.55 -26.53
CA ARG A 360 3.27 -2.70 -26.02
C ARG A 360 3.48 -2.82 -24.52
N CYS A 361 2.40 -3.03 -23.79
CA CYS A 361 2.39 -3.29 -22.36
C CYS A 361 2.04 -4.76 -22.10
N LYS A 362 2.90 -5.44 -21.35
CA LYS A 362 2.68 -6.80 -20.87
C LYS A 362 1.93 -6.78 -19.55
N SER A 363 1.25 -7.89 -19.26
CA SER A 363 0.80 -8.21 -17.90
C SER A 363 1.38 -9.57 -17.51
N THR A 364 1.76 -9.72 -16.25
CA THR A 364 2.45 -10.91 -15.75
C THR A 364 2.12 -11.14 -14.29
N TYR A 365 1.90 -12.39 -13.91
CA TYR A 365 1.82 -12.80 -12.52
C TYR A 365 3.15 -13.42 -12.06
N HIS A 366 3.76 -12.81 -11.05
CA HIS A 366 4.99 -13.25 -10.41
C HIS A 366 4.68 -13.91 -9.06
N THR A 367 5.05 -15.19 -8.96
CA THR A 367 4.95 -16.02 -7.76
C THR A 367 5.99 -17.14 -7.85
N GLU A 368 5.93 -18.11 -6.94
CA GLU A 368 6.78 -19.30 -7.01
C GLU A 368 6.54 -20.07 -8.33
N GLN A 369 7.63 -20.50 -8.99
CA GLN A 369 7.53 -21.36 -10.17
C GLN A 369 7.04 -22.76 -9.78
N PRO A 370 6.21 -23.44 -10.61
CA PRO A 370 5.81 -23.07 -11.96
C PRO A 370 4.56 -22.16 -12.05
N HIS A 371 4.00 -21.70 -10.93
CA HIS A 371 2.70 -21.02 -10.89
C HIS A 371 2.71 -19.56 -11.38
N SER A 372 3.88 -19.04 -11.74
CA SER A 372 4.07 -17.72 -12.32
C SER A 372 3.97 -17.77 -13.85
N GLY A 373 3.42 -16.72 -14.45
CA GLY A 373 3.29 -16.60 -15.89
C GLY A 373 2.55 -15.34 -16.33
N GLY A 374 2.73 -14.98 -17.61
CA GLY A 374 2.07 -13.84 -18.24
C GLY A 374 1.64 -14.17 -19.66
N SER A 375 0.56 -13.52 -20.11
CA SER A 375 0.05 -13.71 -21.46
C SER A 375 1.04 -13.20 -22.51
N SER A 376 1.18 -13.89 -23.63
CA SER A 376 1.93 -13.39 -24.80
C SER A 376 1.18 -12.27 -25.55
N TYR A 377 -0.13 -12.09 -25.30
CA TYR A 377 -0.91 -10.95 -25.77
C TYR A 377 -0.54 -9.70 -24.96
N TYR A 378 -0.81 -8.51 -25.51
CA TYR A 378 -0.38 -7.24 -24.91
C TYR A 378 -1.44 -6.17 -25.03
N PHE A 379 -1.41 -5.18 -24.15
CA PHE A 379 -2.18 -3.95 -24.32
C PHE A 379 -1.34 -2.96 -25.13
N ASP A 380 -1.97 -2.18 -26.01
CA ASP A 380 -1.29 -1.02 -26.58
C ASP A 380 -0.94 -0.04 -25.45
N ARG A 381 0.29 0.48 -25.45
CA ARG A 381 0.75 1.49 -24.48
C ARG A 381 -0.16 2.71 -24.58
N PRO A 382 -0.90 3.07 -23.51
CA PRO A 382 -1.84 4.18 -23.55
C PRO A 382 -1.06 5.49 -23.57
N THR A 383 -1.01 6.17 -24.70
CA THR A 383 -0.30 7.47 -24.85
C THR A 383 -1.20 8.67 -24.65
N GLU A 384 -2.50 8.40 -24.52
CA GLU A 384 -3.55 9.35 -24.18
C GLU A 384 -4.27 8.85 -22.91
N PRO A 385 -4.91 9.74 -22.13
CA PRO A 385 -5.57 9.37 -20.89
C PRO A 385 -6.55 8.21 -21.07
N THR A 386 -6.23 7.07 -20.46
CA THR A 386 -6.94 5.80 -20.63
C THR A 386 -7.27 5.19 -19.27
N THR A 387 -8.49 4.69 -19.10
CA THR A 387 -8.92 4.00 -17.89
C THR A 387 -8.64 2.51 -18.00
N VAL A 388 -7.97 1.95 -17.00
CA VAL A 388 -7.66 0.52 -16.84
C VAL A 388 -8.38 0.01 -15.60
N ALA A 389 -9.10 -1.09 -15.74
CA ALA A 389 -9.75 -1.80 -14.65
C ALA A 389 -9.00 -3.09 -14.34
N VAL A 390 -8.62 -3.27 -13.08
CA VAL A 390 -8.10 -4.52 -12.53
C VAL A 390 -9.12 -5.06 -11.54
N VAL A 391 -9.82 -6.14 -11.91
CA VAL A 391 -10.91 -6.71 -11.11
C VAL A 391 -10.49 -8.08 -10.58
N PHE A 392 -10.39 -8.19 -9.26
CA PHE A 392 -10.29 -9.46 -8.55
C PHE A 392 -11.73 -9.91 -8.23
N ASN A 393 -12.25 -10.90 -8.95
CA ASN A 393 -13.59 -11.46 -8.73
C ASN A 393 -13.49 -12.86 -8.12
N SER A 394 -13.69 -12.97 -6.81
CA SER A 394 -13.54 -14.24 -6.11
C SER A 394 -14.63 -15.24 -6.48
N GLY A 395 -15.80 -14.76 -6.93
CA GLY A 395 -16.94 -15.58 -7.31
C GLY A 395 -16.69 -16.48 -8.53
N ASP A 396 -15.88 -16.01 -9.49
CA ASP A 396 -15.46 -16.79 -10.66
C ASP A 396 -13.96 -17.11 -10.66
N LYS A 397 -13.23 -16.72 -9.59
CA LYS A 397 -11.78 -16.93 -9.41
C LYS A 397 -10.95 -16.39 -10.58
N THR A 398 -11.39 -15.30 -11.18
CA THR A 398 -10.74 -14.67 -12.33
C THR A 398 -10.26 -13.27 -11.98
N LEU A 399 -9.01 -12.99 -12.34
CA LEU A 399 -8.45 -11.64 -12.32
C LEU A 399 -8.57 -11.06 -13.72
N TYR A 400 -9.27 -9.94 -13.86
CA TYR A 400 -9.49 -9.26 -15.14
C TYR A 400 -8.61 -8.02 -15.23
N VAL A 401 -7.92 -7.83 -16.35
CA VAL A 401 -7.28 -6.56 -16.73
C VAL A 401 -7.92 -6.05 -17.99
N LYS A 402 -8.63 -4.92 -17.92
CA LYS A 402 -9.39 -4.37 -19.05
C LYS A 402 -9.13 -2.90 -19.28
N VAL A 403 -8.91 -2.54 -20.54
CA VAL A 403 -8.92 -1.14 -20.98
C VAL A 403 -10.37 -0.69 -21.22
N LEU A 404 -10.80 0.35 -20.53
CA LEU A 404 -12.15 0.91 -20.60
C LEU A 404 -12.17 2.18 -21.45
N LYS A 405 -12.92 2.17 -22.55
CA LYS A 405 -13.00 3.29 -23.50
C LYS A 405 -13.92 4.43 -23.04
N ASP A 406 -14.94 4.12 -22.23
CA ASP A 406 -16.04 5.05 -21.92
C ASP A 406 -16.14 5.46 -20.43
N MET A 407 -15.24 4.97 -19.57
CA MET A 407 -15.33 5.26 -18.13
C MET A 407 -14.43 6.44 -17.75
N LYS A 408 -15.03 7.63 -17.68
CA LYS A 408 -14.35 8.88 -17.30
C LYS A 408 -14.42 9.18 -15.81
N ASP A 409 -15.56 8.88 -15.19
CA ASP A 409 -15.83 9.14 -13.78
C ASP A 409 -15.76 7.84 -12.97
N PHE A 410 -15.28 7.94 -11.73
CA PHE A 410 -15.23 6.83 -10.79
C PHE A 410 -16.25 7.08 -9.68
N PRO A 411 -17.48 6.53 -9.76
CA PRO A 411 -18.55 6.84 -8.81
C PRO A 411 -18.27 6.30 -7.40
N GLU A 412 -19.00 6.75 -6.38
CA GLU A 412 -18.86 6.20 -5.02
C GLU A 412 -19.27 4.73 -4.90
N THR A 413 -20.14 4.26 -5.79
CA THR A 413 -20.54 2.86 -5.87
C THR A 413 -20.64 2.41 -7.32
N LEU A 414 -20.20 1.19 -7.61
CA LEU A 414 -20.48 0.49 -8.87
C LEU A 414 -21.58 -0.55 -8.64
N ASP A 415 -22.55 -0.58 -9.55
CA ASP A 415 -23.60 -1.60 -9.52
C ASP A 415 -23.07 -2.95 -10.04
N PRO A 416 -23.59 -4.09 -9.56
CA PRO A 416 -23.14 -5.41 -9.99
C PRO A 416 -23.19 -5.64 -11.51
N GLU A 417 -24.20 -5.11 -12.18
CA GLU A 417 -24.32 -5.22 -13.64
C GLU A 417 -23.25 -4.41 -14.38
N GLU A 418 -22.81 -3.29 -13.80
CA GLU A 418 -21.69 -2.51 -14.33
C GLU A 418 -20.37 -3.30 -14.19
N VAL A 419 -20.11 -3.89 -13.02
CA VAL A 419 -18.93 -4.73 -12.81
C VAL A 419 -18.97 -5.96 -13.72
N LYS A 420 -20.14 -6.58 -13.90
CA LYS A 420 -20.32 -7.68 -14.85
C LYS A 420 -20.02 -7.25 -16.29
N LYS A 421 -20.41 -6.03 -16.70
CA LYS A 421 -20.04 -5.47 -18.01
C LYS A 421 -18.54 -5.22 -18.12
N ILE A 422 -17.89 -4.77 -17.05
CA ILE A 422 -16.42 -4.66 -16.98
C ILE A 422 -15.80 -6.05 -17.20
N CYS A 423 -16.26 -7.10 -16.53
CA CYS A 423 -15.71 -8.46 -16.67
C CYS A 423 -16.13 -9.19 -17.96
N SER A 424 -17.11 -8.67 -18.71
CA SER A 424 -17.61 -9.31 -19.93
C SER A 424 -16.62 -9.25 -21.07
N ASP A 425 -16.67 -10.28 -21.92
CA ASP A 425 -15.84 -10.38 -23.11
C ASP A 425 -16.04 -9.22 -24.08
N VAL A 426 -14.95 -8.90 -24.78
CA VAL A 426 -14.90 -7.93 -25.87
C VAL A 426 -14.26 -8.61 -27.09
N PRO A 427 -14.38 -8.05 -28.31
CA PRO A 427 -13.81 -8.69 -29.50
C PRO A 427 -12.32 -9.03 -29.38
N LYS A 428 -11.57 -8.25 -28.60
CA LYS A 428 -10.14 -8.44 -28.32
C LYS A 428 -9.90 -8.93 -26.88
N THR A 429 -10.48 -10.08 -26.53
CA THR A 429 -10.20 -10.77 -25.26
C THR A 429 -9.13 -11.84 -25.43
N ASN A 430 -8.20 -11.94 -24.47
CA ASN A 430 -7.39 -13.13 -24.23
C ASN A 430 -7.71 -13.75 -22.85
N VAL A 431 -7.64 -15.09 -22.77
CA VAL A 431 -7.72 -15.84 -21.51
C VAL A 431 -6.38 -16.54 -21.29
N PHE A 432 -5.77 -16.28 -20.14
CA PHE A 432 -4.51 -16.85 -19.72
C PHE A 432 -4.72 -17.75 -18.51
N ALA A 433 -4.43 -19.05 -18.68
CA ALA A 433 -4.48 -20.01 -17.59
C ALA A 433 -3.08 -20.16 -16.98
N LEU A 434 -2.97 -19.85 -15.69
CA LEU A 434 -1.77 -20.11 -14.91
C LEU A 434 -1.57 -21.61 -14.73
N ALA A 435 -0.31 -22.03 -14.60
CA ALA A 435 0.00 -23.41 -14.27
C ALA A 435 -0.44 -23.70 -12.83
N SER A 436 -1.40 -24.62 -12.68
CA SER A 436 -1.99 -25.03 -11.40
C SER A 436 -1.08 -25.91 -10.57
#